data_AF-A0A1X7STS3-F1
#
_entry.id   AF-A0A1X7STS3-F1
#
_cell.length_a   1.000
_cell.length_b   1.000
_cell.length_c   1.000
_cell.angle_alpha   90.00
_cell.angle_beta   90.00
_cell.angle_gamma   90.00
#
_symmetry.space_group_name_H-M   'P 1'
#
loop_
_entity.id
_entity.type
_entity.pdbx_description
1 polymer ?
#
loop_
_entity_poly.entity_id
_entity_poly.type
_entity_poly.pdbx_seq_one_letter_code
_entity_poly.pdbx_strand_id
1 'polypeptide(L)'
;MSQLSYNPSVDEINVQQSMAVYFEIYTESNQNVCYHHFMLLLLLAGDIELNPGPGPMIDILKAKSASLTDAMSADPVRIANELYAKELIPRETKLEMHIAADSIYTKASKLMNAIEGQLAGLEGLDDSLYSRQYLINFCKVLINQHSRSLADLVKSMLDELG
;
A
#
# COMPACT_ATOMS: atom_id res chain seq x y z
N MET A 1 52.34 28.96 -12.46
CA MET A 1 50.95 28.45 -12.60
C MET A 1 50.45 28.16 -11.21
N SER A 2 49.68 29.08 -10.64
CA SER A 2 49.14 28.96 -9.29
C SER A 2 47.62 28.88 -9.43
N GLN A 3 47.05 27.71 -9.13
CA GLN A 3 45.60 27.49 -9.09
C GLN A 3 45.02 28.31 -7.92
N LEU A 4 44.20 29.32 -8.21
CA LEU A 4 43.42 29.99 -7.17
C LEU A 4 42.28 29.04 -6.74
N SER A 5 42.44 28.42 -5.57
CA SER A 5 41.36 27.72 -4.89
C SER A 5 40.35 28.77 -4.39
N TYR A 6 39.19 28.87 -5.04
CA TYR A 6 38.10 29.72 -4.57
C TYR A 6 37.53 29.12 -3.27
N ASN A 7 37.57 29.90 -2.19
CA ASN A 7 37.03 29.52 -0.90
C ASN A 7 35.99 30.59 -0.54
N PRO A 8 34.69 30.28 -0.65
CA PRO A 8 33.63 31.27 -0.43
C PRO A 8 33.67 31.77 1.02
N SER A 9 33.36 33.06 1.21
CA SER A 9 33.34 33.65 2.55
C SER A 9 32.18 33.09 3.38
N VAL A 10 32.30 33.14 4.71
CA VAL A 10 31.25 32.66 5.63
C VAL A 10 29.91 33.37 5.39
N ASP A 11 29.95 34.64 5.00
CA ASP A 11 28.75 35.43 4.66
C ASP A 11 28.07 34.93 3.38
N GLU A 12 28.85 34.52 2.38
CA GLU A 12 28.34 34.00 1.10
C GLU A 12 27.69 32.61 1.28
N ILE A 13 28.27 31.76 2.13
CA ILE A 13 27.70 30.47 2.54
C ILE A 13 26.39 30.68 3.32
N ASN A 14 26.36 31.63 4.26
CA ASN A 14 25.16 31.93 5.05
C ASN A 14 24.00 32.46 4.18
N VAL A 15 24.29 33.29 3.19
CA VAL A 15 23.27 33.79 2.25
C VAL A 15 22.72 32.65 1.38
N GLN A 16 23.59 31.77 0.87
CA GLN A 16 23.15 30.60 0.09
C GLN A 16 22.32 29.63 0.91
N GLN A 17 22.72 29.32 2.15
CA GLN A 17 21.95 28.47 3.06
C GLN A 17 20.61 29.11 3.43
N SER A 18 20.59 30.42 3.71
CA SER A 18 19.36 31.15 3.99
C SER A 18 18.39 31.14 2.81
N MET A 19 18.90 31.25 1.57
CA MET A 19 18.07 31.16 0.36
C MET A 19 17.50 29.76 0.13
N ALA A 20 18.30 28.71 0.37
CA ALA A 20 17.85 27.33 0.22
C ALA A 20 16.73 26.99 1.21
N VAL A 21 16.91 27.37 2.48
CA VAL A 21 15.90 27.19 3.54
C VAL A 21 14.62 27.98 3.22
N TYR A 22 14.74 29.19 2.68
CA TYR A 22 13.59 29.98 2.26
C TYR A 22 12.81 29.31 1.11
N PHE A 23 13.50 28.69 0.15
CA PHE A 23 12.88 28.00 -0.97
C PHE A 23 12.18 26.71 -0.53
N GLU A 24 12.80 25.92 0.36
CA GLU A 24 12.21 24.69 0.95
C GLU A 24 10.92 25.01 1.73
N ILE A 25 10.97 26.02 2.62
CA ILE A 25 9.79 26.47 3.38
C ILE A 25 8.69 26.99 2.45
N TYR A 26 9.05 27.70 1.38
CA TYR A 26 8.08 28.20 0.41
C TYR A 26 7.42 27.05 -0.36
N THR A 27 8.16 26.01 -0.74
CA THR A 27 7.61 24.82 -1.42
C THR A 27 6.72 23.97 -0.51
N GLU A 28 7.12 23.73 0.74
CA GLU A 28 6.31 22.96 1.71
C GLU A 28 5.03 23.70 2.12
N SER A 29 5.12 25.02 2.31
CA SER A 29 3.97 25.89 2.55
C SER A 29 2.97 25.84 1.39
N ASN A 30 3.45 25.89 0.14
CA ASN A 30 2.57 25.91 -1.02
C ASN A 30 1.89 24.55 -1.28
N GLN A 31 2.56 23.44 -1.00
CA GLN A 31 1.94 22.11 -1.01
C GLN A 31 0.87 22.00 0.08
N ASN A 32 1.21 22.35 1.32
CA ASN A 32 0.28 22.23 2.45
C ASN A 32 -0.94 23.17 2.31
N VAL A 33 -0.73 24.39 1.79
CA VAL A 33 -1.80 25.34 1.47
C VAL A 33 -2.63 24.86 0.27
N CYS A 34 -2.03 24.25 -0.76
CA CYS A 34 -2.78 23.62 -1.86
C CYS A 34 -3.69 22.48 -1.35
N TYR A 35 -3.18 21.60 -0.49
CA TYR A 35 -3.99 20.51 0.08
C TYR A 35 -5.13 21.05 0.94
N HIS A 36 -4.84 22.04 1.80
CA HIS A 36 -5.87 22.60 2.66
C HIS A 36 -6.94 23.38 1.86
N HIS A 37 -6.55 24.07 0.79
CA HIS A 37 -7.46 24.77 -0.10
C HIS A 37 -8.29 23.81 -0.95
N PHE A 38 -7.69 22.74 -1.46
CA PHE A 38 -8.39 21.68 -2.20
C PHE A 38 -9.40 20.93 -1.31
N MET A 39 -9.03 20.61 -0.06
CA MET A 39 -9.94 19.98 0.92
C MET A 39 -11.11 20.90 1.31
N LEU A 40 -10.86 22.20 1.48
CA LEU A 40 -11.93 23.19 1.70
C LEU A 40 -12.86 23.30 0.50
N LEU A 41 -12.33 23.26 -0.73
CA LEU A 41 -13.15 23.26 -1.95
C LEU A 41 -14.01 21.99 -2.08
N LEU A 42 -13.48 20.82 -1.71
CA LEU A 42 -14.24 19.56 -1.65
C LEU A 42 -15.35 19.60 -0.58
N LEU A 43 -15.11 20.25 0.56
CA LEU A 43 -16.10 20.42 1.64
C LEU A 43 -17.18 21.47 1.31
N LEU A 44 -16.81 22.54 0.58
CA LEU A 44 -17.76 23.59 0.17
C LEU A 44 -18.57 23.23 -1.08
N ALA A 45 -18.13 22.26 -1.88
CA ALA A 45 -18.90 21.70 -3.00
C ALA A 45 -20.03 20.77 -2.54
N GLY A 46 -20.71 21.12 -1.44
CA GLY A 46 -21.89 20.41 -0.93
C GLY A 46 -22.85 20.13 -2.08
N ASP A 47 -23.17 18.85 -2.27
CA ASP A 47 -23.69 18.19 -3.50
C ASP A 47 -22.64 17.54 -4.42
N ILE A 48 -21.54 17.03 -3.87
CA ILE A 48 -21.06 15.73 -4.33
C ILE A 48 -21.92 14.69 -3.61
N GLU A 49 -23.03 14.32 -4.26
CA GLU A 49 -23.56 12.98 -4.14
C GLU A 49 -22.35 12.05 -4.33
N LEU A 50 -21.78 11.58 -3.21
CA LEU A 50 -20.92 10.42 -3.18
C LEU A 50 -21.82 9.29 -3.66
N ASN A 51 -22.03 9.21 -4.98
CA ASN A 51 -22.16 7.93 -5.63
C ASN A 51 -21.05 7.11 -4.99
N PRO A 52 -21.36 6.04 -4.23
CA PRO A 52 -20.34 5.22 -3.64
C PRO A 52 -19.68 4.53 -4.83
N GLY A 53 -18.74 5.23 -5.46
CA GLY A 53 -17.72 4.60 -6.26
C GLY A 53 -17.13 3.47 -5.42
N PRO A 54 -16.56 2.45 -6.07
CA PRO A 54 -16.00 1.30 -5.37
C PRO A 54 -15.22 1.80 -4.14
N GLY A 55 -15.64 1.33 -2.97
CA GLY A 55 -15.09 1.80 -1.70
C GLY A 55 -13.57 1.68 -1.67
N PRO A 56 -12.89 2.32 -0.71
CA PRO A 56 -11.47 2.12 -0.49
C PRO A 56 -11.10 0.64 -0.67
N MET A 57 -10.09 0.35 -1.47
CA MET A 57 -9.72 -1.01 -1.85
C MET A 57 -9.57 -1.97 -0.65
N ILE A 58 -9.12 -1.41 0.48
CA ILE A 58 -9.04 -2.09 1.77
C ILE A 58 -10.39 -2.56 2.30
N ASP A 59 -11.48 -1.86 2.03
CA ASP A 59 -12.84 -2.20 2.46
C ASP A 59 -13.39 -3.40 1.68
N ILE A 60 -13.10 -3.49 0.38
CA ILE A 60 -13.43 -4.66 -0.44
C ILE A 60 -12.66 -5.89 0.08
N LEU A 61 -11.36 -5.72 0.38
CA LEU A 61 -10.55 -6.79 0.95
C LEU A 61 -11.10 -7.24 2.32
N LYS A 62 -11.40 -6.29 3.22
CA LYS A 62 -11.99 -6.56 4.53
C LYS A 62 -13.33 -7.28 4.41
N ALA A 63 -14.18 -6.89 3.45
CA ALA A 63 -15.46 -7.53 3.21
C ALA A 63 -15.34 -9.00 2.75
N LYS A 64 -14.26 -9.35 2.04
CA LYS A 64 -14.00 -10.70 1.53
C LYS A 64 -13.01 -11.49 2.39
N SER A 65 -12.43 -10.91 3.45
CA SER A 65 -11.29 -11.47 4.19
C SER A 65 -11.59 -12.85 4.80
N ALA A 66 -12.80 -13.04 5.35
CA ALA A 66 -13.22 -14.32 5.91
C ALA A 66 -13.29 -15.42 4.84
N SER A 67 -13.90 -15.13 3.69
CA SER A 67 -13.99 -16.08 2.57
C SER A 67 -12.63 -16.35 1.92
N LEU A 68 -11.77 -15.34 1.84
CA LEU A 68 -10.39 -15.51 1.38
C LEU A 68 -9.58 -16.38 2.34
N THR A 69 -9.71 -16.16 3.65
CA THR A 69 -9.04 -16.96 4.68
C THR A 69 -9.47 -18.43 4.58
N ASP A 70 -10.78 -18.69 4.46
CA ASP A 70 -11.30 -20.04 4.28
C ASP A 70 -10.76 -20.69 3.00
N ALA A 71 -10.81 -19.99 1.87
CA ALA A 71 -10.31 -20.50 0.61
C ALA A 71 -8.78 -20.72 0.59
N MET A 72 -8.01 -19.84 1.23
CA MET A 72 -6.55 -19.98 1.39
C MET A 72 -6.18 -21.13 2.33
N SER A 73 -7.08 -21.53 3.23
CA SER A 73 -6.88 -22.70 4.09
C SER A 73 -6.80 -24.02 3.32
N ALA A 74 -7.06 -24.05 2.01
CA ALA A 74 -6.78 -25.22 1.19
C ALA A 74 -5.28 -25.57 1.13
N ASP A 75 -4.40 -24.57 1.07
CA ASP A 75 -2.94 -24.77 1.01
C ASP A 75 -2.17 -23.47 1.38
N PRO A 76 -2.16 -23.08 2.67
CA PRO A 76 -1.54 -21.83 3.10
C PRO A 76 -0.01 -21.83 2.90
N VAL A 77 0.65 -22.98 2.96
CA VAL A 77 2.11 -23.08 2.79
C VAL A 77 2.52 -22.76 1.35
N ARG A 78 1.83 -23.36 0.36
CA ARG A 78 2.11 -23.09 -1.05
C ARG A 78 1.79 -21.64 -1.40
N ILE A 79 0.64 -21.14 -0.94
CA ILE A 79 0.23 -19.74 -1.17
C ILE A 79 1.27 -18.78 -0.59
N ALA A 80 1.74 -19.00 0.64
CA ALA A 80 2.78 -18.16 1.25
C ALA A 80 4.11 -18.19 0.50
N ASN A 81 4.51 -19.34 -0.04
CA ASN A 81 5.73 -19.43 -0.85
C ASN A 81 5.63 -18.58 -2.12
N GLU A 82 4.49 -18.61 -2.81
CA GLU A 82 4.25 -17.81 -4.01
C GLU A 82 4.15 -16.31 -3.69
N LEU A 83 3.46 -15.95 -2.62
CA LEU A 83 3.37 -14.56 -2.16
C LEU A 83 4.74 -13.99 -1.78
N TYR A 84 5.56 -14.78 -1.08
CA TYR A 84 6.93 -14.41 -0.73
C TYR A 84 7.82 -14.26 -1.97
N ALA A 85 7.69 -15.15 -2.96
CA ALA A 85 8.43 -15.06 -4.22
C ALA A 85 8.07 -13.81 -5.04
N LYS A 86 6.90 -13.21 -4.79
CA LYS A 86 6.44 -11.94 -5.37
C LYS A 86 6.67 -10.74 -4.45
N GLU A 87 7.36 -10.92 -3.33
CA GLU A 87 7.67 -9.86 -2.35
C GLU A 87 6.40 -9.21 -1.75
N LEU A 88 5.28 -9.93 -1.76
CA LEU A 88 4.01 -9.44 -1.22
C LEU A 88 3.91 -9.62 0.30
N ILE A 89 4.60 -10.63 0.84
CA ILE A 89 4.66 -10.87 2.28
C ILE A 89 6.12 -10.93 2.75
N PRO A 90 6.41 -10.52 4.00
CA PRO A 90 7.75 -10.64 4.55
C PRO A 90 8.12 -12.10 4.81
N ARG A 91 9.43 -12.36 4.96
CA ARG A 91 9.97 -13.72 5.19
C ARG A 91 9.40 -14.33 6.47
N GLU A 92 9.22 -13.52 7.48
CA GLU A 92 8.70 -13.89 8.80
C GLU A 92 7.32 -14.53 8.66
N THR A 93 6.41 -13.89 7.92
CA THR A 93 5.07 -14.43 7.62
C THR A 93 5.14 -15.79 6.92
N LYS A 94 6.07 -15.97 5.97
CA LYS A 94 6.29 -17.27 5.33
C LYS A 94 6.72 -18.33 6.36
N LEU A 95 7.64 -18.00 7.27
CA LEU A 95 8.16 -18.94 8.27
C LEU A 95 7.08 -19.39 9.26
N GLU A 96 6.16 -18.48 9.62
CA GLU A 96 5.02 -18.81 10.49
C GLU A 96 4.13 -19.93 9.92
N MET A 97 4.08 -20.09 8.59
CA MET A 97 3.30 -21.17 7.95
C MET A 97 3.84 -22.57 8.26
N HIS A 98 5.10 -22.66 8.69
CA HIS A 98 5.76 -23.92 9.03
C HIS A 98 5.65 -24.28 10.52
N ILE A 99 5.01 -23.45 11.35
CA ILE A 99 4.74 -23.78 12.76
C ILE A 99 3.79 -24.98 12.80
N ALA A 100 4.25 -26.10 13.37
CA ALA A 100 3.48 -27.35 13.38
C ALA A 100 2.25 -27.31 14.31
N ALA A 101 2.32 -26.51 15.37
CA ALA A 101 1.24 -26.37 16.35
C ALA A 101 0.03 -25.58 15.82
N ASP A 102 0.23 -24.76 14.77
CA ASP A 102 -0.85 -23.96 14.21
C ASP A 102 -1.75 -24.79 13.29
N SER A 103 -3.06 -24.61 13.45
CA SER A 103 -4.02 -25.18 12.52
C SER A 103 -3.86 -24.56 11.12
N ILE A 104 -4.32 -25.28 10.10
CA ILE A 104 -4.29 -24.78 8.71
C ILE A 104 -5.06 -23.45 8.58
N TYR A 105 -6.21 -23.34 9.26
CA TYR A 105 -6.98 -22.10 9.32
C TYR A 105 -6.23 -20.97 10.03
N THR A 106 -5.56 -21.26 11.15
CA THR A 106 -4.73 -20.28 11.87
C THR A 106 -3.62 -19.74 10.97
N LYS A 107 -2.99 -20.60 10.18
CA LYS A 107 -1.98 -20.22 9.18
C LYS A 107 -2.55 -19.29 8.12
N ALA A 108 -3.70 -19.66 7.53
CA ALA A 108 -4.38 -18.82 6.56
C ALA A 108 -4.78 -17.45 7.14
N SER A 109 -5.26 -17.42 8.38
CA SER A 109 -5.61 -16.17 9.08
C SER A 109 -4.39 -15.29 9.32
N LYS A 110 -3.24 -15.87 9.71
CA LYS A 110 -1.97 -15.13 9.82
C LYS A 110 -1.52 -14.54 8.48
N LEU A 111 -1.69 -15.29 7.37
CA LEU A 111 -1.44 -14.74 6.02
C LEU A 111 -2.37 -13.57 5.71
N MET A 112 -3.67 -13.72 5.95
CA MET A 112 -4.65 -12.67 5.68
C MET A 112 -4.33 -11.40 6.48
N ASN A 113 -4.01 -11.54 7.78
CA ASN A 113 -3.59 -10.43 8.63
C ASN A 113 -2.32 -9.73 8.11
N ALA A 114 -1.35 -10.48 7.59
CA ALA A 114 -0.15 -9.90 6.99
C ALA A 114 -0.49 -9.11 5.71
N ILE A 115 -1.39 -9.61 4.87
CA ILE A 115 -1.85 -8.90 3.67
C ILE A 115 -2.59 -7.60 4.04
N GLU A 116 -3.49 -7.64 5.02
CA GLU A 116 -4.20 -6.46 5.52
C GLU A 116 -3.24 -5.44 6.14
N GLY A 117 -2.26 -5.89 6.93
CA GLY A 117 -1.24 -5.03 7.53
C GLY A 117 -0.35 -4.33 6.51
N GLN A 118 0.05 -5.03 5.45
CA GLN A 118 0.82 -4.45 4.34
C GLN A 118 0.02 -3.38 3.57
N LEU A 119 -1.32 -3.53 3.49
CA LEU A 119 -2.20 -2.55 2.86
C LEU A 119 -2.54 -1.36 3.76
N ALA A 120 -2.71 -1.59 5.07
CA ALA A 120 -3.00 -0.51 6.03
C ALA A 120 -1.81 0.43 6.24
N GLY A 121 -0.57 -0.08 6.11
CA GLY A 121 0.64 0.75 6.15
C GLY A 121 0.79 1.76 5.01
N LEU A 122 -0.14 1.73 4.04
CA LEU A 122 -0.17 2.56 2.84
C LEU A 122 -1.27 3.65 2.90
N GLU A 123 -1.94 3.84 4.04
CA GLU A 123 -2.91 4.94 4.16
C GLU A 123 -2.19 6.26 4.49
N GLY A 124 -1.72 7.00 3.48
CA GLY A 124 -1.17 8.34 3.72
C GLY A 124 -0.66 9.18 2.54
N LEU A 125 -0.25 8.60 1.40
CA LEU A 125 0.51 9.33 0.36
C LEU A 125 0.18 8.82 -1.05
N ASP A 126 -0.69 9.50 -1.81
CA ASP A 126 -0.98 9.17 -3.24
C ASP A 126 -1.17 7.65 -3.53
N ASP A 127 -1.58 6.90 -2.50
CA ASP A 127 -1.18 5.50 -2.28
C ASP A 127 -2.18 4.50 -2.87
N SER A 128 -3.19 5.04 -3.54
CA SER A 128 -4.20 4.23 -4.22
C SER A 128 -3.57 3.39 -5.34
N LEU A 129 -2.53 3.89 -6.03
CA LEU A 129 -1.90 3.18 -7.13
C LEU A 129 -1.04 2.01 -6.62
N TYR A 130 -0.27 2.21 -5.56
CA TYR A 130 0.56 1.15 -4.99
C TYR A 130 -0.29 0.11 -4.28
N SER A 131 -1.28 0.51 -3.48
CA SER A 131 -2.29 -0.38 -2.89
C SER A 131 -3.03 -1.18 -3.97
N ARG A 132 -3.42 -0.52 -5.08
CA ARG A 132 -4.02 -1.16 -6.26
C ARG A 132 -3.10 -2.18 -6.90
N GLN A 133 -1.85 -1.81 -7.14
CA GLN A 133 -0.90 -2.71 -7.78
C GLN A 133 -0.57 -3.92 -6.88
N TYR A 134 -0.44 -3.69 -5.57
CA TYR A 134 -0.25 -4.73 -4.58
C TYR A 134 -1.43 -5.70 -4.56
N LEU A 135 -2.67 -5.20 -4.49
CA LEU A 135 -3.85 -6.06 -4.47
C LEU A 135 -4.03 -6.82 -5.80
N ILE A 136 -3.76 -6.19 -6.94
CA ILE A 136 -3.77 -6.87 -8.25
C ILE A 136 -2.73 -8.00 -8.26
N ASN A 137 -1.52 -7.76 -7.75
CA ASN A 137 -0.47 -8.78 -7.71
C ASN A 137 -0.83 -9.93 -6.76
N PHE A 138 -1.40 -9.63 -5.60
CA PHE A 138 -1.97 -10.61 -4.68
C PHE A 138 -3.06 -11.45 -5.36
N CYS A 139 -4.03 -10.82 -6.01
CA CYS A 139 -5.10 -11.51 -6.75
C CYS A 139 -4.55 -12.42 -7.84
N LYS A 140 -3.56 -11.97 -8.61
CA LYS A 140 -2.89 -12.79 -9.63
C LYS A 140 -2.24 -14.03 -9.03
N VAL A 141 -1.59 -13.91 -7.87
CA VAL A 141 -1.03 -15.08 -7.17
C VAL A 141 -2.13 -16.06 -6.80
N LEU A 142 -3.26 -15.58 -6.27
CA LEU A 142 -4.37 -16.44 -5.84
C LEU A 142 -5.12 -17.11 -7.01
N ILE A 143 -5.31 -16.42 -8.14
CA ILE A 143 -5.94 -16.98 -9.35
C ILE A 143 -5.11 -18.13 -9.93
N ASN A 144 -3.78 -18.05 -9.82
CA ASN A 144 -2.86 -19.07 -10.32
C ASN A 144 -2.69 -20.28 -9.37
N GLN A 145 -3.48 -20.34 -8.30
CA GLN A 145 -3.52 -21.51 -7.41
C GLN A 145 -4.39 -22.61 -8.02
N HIS A 146 -4.20 -23.86 -7.57
CA HIS A 146 -4.98 -25.01 -8.06
C HIS A 146 -6.43 -25.07 -7.53
N SER A 147 -6.96 -23.98 -6.97
CA SER A 147 -8.30 -23.91 -6.39
C SER A 147 -9.23 -23.08 -7.26
N ARG A 148 -10.21 -23.75 -7.88
CA ARG A 148 -11.23 -23.08 -8.71
C ARG A 148 -12.09 -22.12 -7.88
N SER A 149 -12.50 -22.53 -6.69
CA SER A 149 -13.28 -21.69 -5.78
C SER A 149 -12.52 -20.42 -5.36
N LEU A 150 -11.22 -20.55 -5.08
CA LEU A 150 -10.36 -19.39 -4.79
C LEU A 150 -10.24 -18.47 -6.01
N ALA A 151 -10.02 -19.03 -7.20
CA ALA A 151 -9.90 -18.24 -8.41
C ALA A 151 -11.19 -17.48 -8.75
N ASP A 152 -12.36 -18.10 -8.60
CA ASP A 152 -13.65 -17.47 -8.88
C ASP A 152 -13.98 -16.38 -7.84
N LEU A 153 -13.69 -16.62 -6.56
CA LEU A 153 -13.82 -15.62 -5.51
C LEU A 153 -12.94 -14.39 -5.78
N VAL A 154 -11.69 -14.61 -6.17
CA VAL A 154 -10.71 -13.54 -6.43
C VAL A 154 -11.04 -12.77 -7.71
N LYS A 155 -11.58 -13.43 -8.75
CA LYS A 155 -12.10 -12.74 -9.93
C LYS A 155 -13.27 -11.83 -9.59
N SER A 156 -14.23 -12.31 -8.80
CA SER A 156 -15.34 -11.47 -8.30
C SER A 156 -14.81 -10.26 -7.54
N MET A 157 -13.75 -10.43 -6.74
CA MET A 157 -13.11 -9.31 -6.05
C MET A 157 -12.43 -8.34 -7.03
N LEU A 158 -11.74 -8.83 -8.06
CA LEU A 158 -11.15 -7.97 -9.10
C LEU A 158 -12.20 -7.19 -9.89
N ASP A 159 -13.32 -7.81 -10.23
CA ASP A 159 -14.43 -7.15 -10.93
C ASP A 159 -15.03 -6.01 -10.08
N GLU A 160 -15.10 -6.18 -8.76
CA GLU A 160 -15.54 -5.15 -7.80
C GLU A 160 -14.53 -3.99 -7.66
N LEU A 161 -13.26 -4.20 -8.02
CA LEU A 161 -12.19 -3.18 -7.91
C LEU A 161 -12.12 -2.22 -9.11
N GLY A 162 -12.78 -2.54 -10.23
CA GLY A 162 -12.82 -1.73 -11.46
C GLY A 162 -11.58 -1.87 -12.34
#